data_AF-A0A8B6M3J8-F1
#
_entry.id   AF-A0A8B6M3J8-F1
#
_cell.length_a   1.000
_cell.length_b   1.000
_cell.length_c   1.000
_cell.angle_alpha   90.00
_cell.angle_beta   90.00
_cell.angle_gamma   90.00
#
_symmetry.space_group_name_H-M   'P 1'
#
loop_
_entity.id
_entity.type
_entity.pdbx_description
1 polymer ?
#
loop_
_entity_poly.entity_id
_entity_poly.type
_entity_poly.pdbx_seq_one_letter_code
_entity_poly.pdbx_strand_id
1 'polypeptide(L)' 'MGGAYEFRYGTVIFGQLCRFRAEAERIDADCARILFDNLALLARDGDATRTRQAVQEFNRAVLAALDGLPEGPAE' A
#
# COMPACT_ATOMS: atom_id res chain seq x y z
N MET A 1 -10.37 -29.81 -7.52
CA MET A 1 -8.94 -29.44 -7.35
C MET A 1 -8.90 -27.92 -7.33
N GLY A 2 -8.77 -27.26 -6.16
CA GLY A 2 -9.09 -25.84 -5.90
C GLY A 2 -8.07 -25.13 -5.00
N GLY A 3 -7.97 -25.63 -3.77
CA GLY A 3 -7.26 -24.91 -2.73
C GLY A 3 -5.74 -24.85 -2.85
N ALA A 4 -5.08 -25.83 -3.48
CA ALA A 4 -3.61 -25.92 -3.44
C ALA A 4 -2.89 -24.88 -4.31
N TYR A 5 -3.53 -24.42 -5.39
CA TYR A 5 -2.97 -23.40 -6.29
C TYR A 5 -3.35 -21.99 -5.81
N GLU A 6 -4.58 -21.78 -5.36
CA GLU A 6 -5.03 -20.50 -4.78
C GLU A 6 -4.22 -20.14 -3.53
N PHE A 7 -3.95 -21.13 -2.66
CA PHE A 7 -3.06 -20.95 -1.51
C PHE A 7 -1.63 -20.59 -1.91
N ARG A 8 -1.07 -21.26 -2.94
CA ARG A 8 0.29 -20.98 -3.46
C ARG A 8 0.40 -19.60 -4.11
N TYR A 9 -0.60 -19.19 -4.89
CA TYR A 9 -0.65 -17.85 -5.47
C TYR A 9 -0.72 -16.77 -4.38
N GLY A 10 -1.53 -16.99 -3.33
CA GLY A 10 -1.56 -16.12 -2.16
C GLY A 10 -0.19 -16.01 -1.48
N THR A 11 0.55 -17.12 -1.34
CA THR A 11 1.90 -17.10 -0.72
C THR A 11 2.94 -16.36 -1.56
N VAL A 12 2.89 -16.51 -2.90
CA VAL A 12 3.82 -15.83 -3.81
C VAL A 12 3.54 -14.33 -3.86
N ILE A 13 2.27 -13.93 -3.97
CA ILE A 13 1.87 -12.51 -3.98
C ILE A 13 2.27 -11.84 -2.67
N PHE A 14 1.99 -12.48 -1.53
CA PHE A 14 2.41 -11.97 -0.23
C PHE A 14 3.94 -11.84 -0.14
N GLY A 15 4.69 -12.83 -0.63
CA GLY A 15 6.15 -12.77 -0.68
C GLY A 15 6.70 -11.63 -1.56
N GLN A 16 6.07 -11.35 -2.71
CA GLN A 16 6.46 -10.21 -3.55
C GLN A 16 6.14 -8.87 -2.86
N LEU A 17 5.00 -8.78 -2.19
CA LEU A 17 4.62 -7.57 -1.45
C LEU A 17 5.60 -7.27 -0.31
N CYS A 18 6.05 -8.31 0.43
CA CYS A 18 7.09 -8.15 1.45
C CYS A 18 8.42 -7.66 0.86
N ARG A 19 8.83 -8.17 -0.31
CA ARG A 19 10.06 -7.70 -0.98
C ARG A 19 9.94 -6.26 -1.45
N PHE A 20 8.79 -5.90 -2.03
CA PHE A 20 8.51 -4.53 -2.44
C PHE A 20 8.54 -3.58 -1.25
N ARG A 21 7.97 -3.98 -0.11
CA ARG A 21 8.03 -3.21 1.14
C ARG A 21 9.45 -2.97 1.61
N ALA A 22 10.27 -4.02 1.66
CA ALA A 22 11.67 -3.90 2.07
C ALA A 22 12.47 -2.96 1.16
N GLU A 23 12.22 -2.97 -0.15
CA GLU A 23 12.91 -2.08 -1.09
C GLU A 23 12.43 -0.62 -0.95
N ALA A 24 11.12 -0.40 -0.76
CA ALA A 24 10.58 0.94 -0.52
C ALA A 24 11.12 1.53 0.79
N GLU A 25 11.16 0.74 1.87
CA GLU A 25 11.71 1.16 3.18
C GLU A 25 13.20 1.51 3.09
N ARG A 26 13.96 0.89 2.16
CA ARG A 26 15.35 1.24 1.87
C ARG A 26 15.51 2.60 1.19
N ILE A 27 14.53 3.03 0.39
CA ILE A 27 14.57 4.31 -0.32
C ILE A 27 14.19 5.44 0.64
N ASP A 28 13.05 5.30 1.33
CA ASP A 28 12.56 6.26 2.32
C ASP A 28 11.56 5.57 3.25
N ALA A 29 11.91 5.44 4.53
CA ALA A 29 11.13 4.69 5.51
C ALA A 29 9.78 5.35 5.82
N ASP A 30 9.70 6.68 5.81
CA ASP A 30 8.48 7.42 6.11
C ASP A 30 7.49 7.33 4.95
N CYS A 31 7.98 7.52 3.71
CA CYS A 31 7.18 7.35 2.51
C CYS A 31 6.70 5.90 2.34
N ALA A 32 7.56 4.92 2.63
CA ALA A 32 7.18 3.52 2.62
C ALA A 32 6.06 3.24 3.63
N ARG A 33 6.23 3.69 4.89
CA ARG A 33 5.19 3.56 5.92
C ARG A 33 3.87 4.16 5.46
N ILE A 34 3.86 5.39 4.96
CA ILE A 34 2.66 6.05 4.44
C ILE A 34 2.00 5.22 3.33
N LEU A 35 2.77 4.71 2.38
CA LEU A 35 2.24 3.90 1.28
C LEU A 35 1.58 2.61 1.79
N PHE A 36 2.27 1.85 2.65
CA PHE A 36 1.80 0.54 3.11
C PHE A 36 0.67 0.62 4.15
N ASP A 37 0.63 1.67 4.97
CA ASP A 37 -0.48 1.90 5.90
C ASP A 37 -1.80 2.21 5.17
N ASN A 38 -1.73 2.78 3.97
CA ASN A 38 -2.90 3.19 3.19
C ASN A 38 -3.31 2.18 2.09
N LEU A 39 -2.46 1.22 1.76
CA LEU A 39 -2.65 0.26 0.65
C LEU A 39 -3.94 -0.57 0.77
N ALA A 40 -4.41 -0.84 2.00
CA ALA A 40 -5.66 -1.55 2.27
C ALA A 40 -6.91 -0.81 1.75
N LEU A 41 -6.85 0.52 1.61
CA LEU A 41 -7.96 1.32 1.06
C LEU A 41 -8.27 0.94 -0.40
N LEU A 42 -7.28 0.40 -1.12
CA LEU A 42 -7.43 -0.05 -2.50
C LEU A 42 -8.00 -1.47 -2.61
N ALA A 43 -8.00 -2.25 -1.53
CA ALA A 43 -8.52 -3.62 -1.51
C ALA A 43 -10.04 -3.61 -1.30
N ARG A 44 -10.81 -3.48 -2.39
CA ARG A 44 -12.27 -3.70 -2.38
C ARG A 44 -12.73 -4.52 -3.57
N ASP A 45 -13.65 -5.46 -3.31
CA ASP A 45 -14.26 -6.29 -4.33
C ASP A 45 -15.12 -5.46 -5.31
N GLY A 46 -14.66 -5.43 -6.58
CA GLY A 46 -15.49 -5.80 -7.72
C GLY A 46 -16.33 -4.73 -8.44
N ASP A 47 -16.16 -3.43 -8.20
CA ASP A 47 -16.89 -2.39 -8.96
C ASP A 47 -15.97 -1.23 -9.37
N ALA A 48 -15.94 -0.91 -10.67
CA ALA A 48 -15.09 0.14 -11.25
C ALA A 48 -15.41 1.56 -10.72
N THR A 49 -16.67 1.86 -10.39
CA THR A 49 -17.03 3.13 -9.74
C THR A 49 -16.50 3.15 -8.30
N ARG A 50 -16.55 2.00 -7.63
CA ARG A 50 -15.97 1.80 -6.30
C ARG A 50 -14.43 1.86 -6.34
N THR A 51 -13.79 1.47 -7.44
CA THR A 51 -12.34 1.64 -7.65
C THR A 51 -11.92 3.11 -7.69
N ARG A 52 -12.68 3.98 -8.38
CA ARG A 52 -12.35 5.42 -8.42
C ARG A 52 -12.47 6.06 -7.04
N GLN A 53 -13.52 5.74 -6.29
CA GLN A 53 -13.69 6.22 -4.92
C GLN A 53 -12.56 5.73 -4.01
N ALA A 54 -12.20 4.45 -4.08
CA ALA A 54 -11.08 3.89 -3.32
C ALA A 54 -9.75 4.59 -3.62
N VAL A 55 -9.49 4.92 -4.89
CA VAL A 55 -8.31 5.70 -5.29
C VAL A 55 -8.35 7.12 -4.72
N GLN A 56 -9.51 7.78 -4.72
CA GLN A 56 -9.65 9.11 -4.12
C GLN A 56 -9.43 9.08 -2.60
N GLU A 57 -9.99 8.10 -1.91
CA GLU A 57 -9.80 7.88 -0.46
C GLU A 57 -8.32 7.62 -0.15
N PHE A 58 -7.67 6.74 -0.92
CA PHE A 58 -6.24 6.46 -0.82
C PHE A 58 -5.40 7.74 -1.00
N ASN A 59 -5.59 8.48 -2.10
CA ASN A 59 -4.83 9.69 -2.39
C ASN A 59 -4.99 10.75 -1.29
N ARG A 60 -6.21 10.91 -0.76
CA ARG A 60 -6.47 11.85 0.33
C ARG A 60 -5.73 11.46 1.61
N ALA A 61 -5.74 10.17 1.95
CA ALA A 61 -5.06 9.68 3.15
C ALA A 61 -3.53 9.79 3.04
N VAL A 62 -2.97 9.50 1.85
CA VAL A 62 -1.54 9.69 1.56
C VAL A 62 -1.15 11.16 1.69
N LEU A 63 -1.89 12.09 1.05
CA LEU A 63 -1.59 13.52 1.13
C LEU A 63 -1.65 14.04 2.57
N ALA A 64 -2.68 13.66 3.33
CA ALA A 64 -2.79 14.04 4.73
C ALA A 64 -1.64 13.50 5.60
N ALA A 65 -1.15 12.30 5.31
CA ALA A 65 -0.01 11.73 6.02
C ALA A 65 1.31 12.41 5.64
N LEU A 66 1.47 12.80 4.37
CA LEU A 66 2.62 13.58 3.89
C LEU A 66 2.65 14.97 4.51
N ASP A 67 1.51 15.67 4.59
CA ASP A 67 1.38 16.98 5.24
C ASP A 67 1.71 16.92 6.75
N GLY A 68 1.59 15.74 7.37
CA GLY A 68 1.91 15.49 8.77
C GLY A 68 3.36 15.09 9.02
N LEU A 69 4.17 14.90 7.97
CA LEU A 69 5.60 14.66 8.15
C LEU A 69 6.26 15.94 8.66
N PRO A 70 7.27 15.83 9.54
CA PRO A 70 8.08 16.99 9.88
C PRO A 70 8.69 17.55 8.60
N GLU A 71 8.64 18.88 8.42
CA GLU A 71 9.54 19.51 7.45
C GLU A 71 10.98 19.10 7.81
N GLY A 72 11.83 18.94 6.78
CA GLY A 72 13.15 18.30 6.85
C GLY A 72 14.03 18.77 8.02
N PRO A 73 15.16 18.07 8.27
CA PRO A 73 15.92 18.21 9.51
C PRO A 73 16.13 19.69 9.84
N ALA A 74 15.90 20.06 11.10
CA ALA A 74 16.34 21.35 11.63
C ALA A 74 17.84 21.46 11.34
N GLU A 75 18.19 22.20 10.29
CA GLU A 75 19.57 22.62 10.01
C GLU A 75 20.10 23.45 11.19
#